data_AF-A0A165PLQ7-F1
#
_entry.id   AF-A0A165PLQ7-F1
#
_cell.length_a   1.000
_cell.length_b   1.000
_cell.length_c   1.000
_cell.angle_alpha   90.00
_cell.angle_beta   90.00
_cell.angle_gamma   90.00
#
_symmetry.space_group_name_H-M   'P 1'
#
loop_
_entity.id
_entity.type
_entity.pdbx_description
1 polymer ?
#
loop_
_entity_poly.entity_id
_entity_poly.type
_entity_poly.pdbx_seq_one_letter_code
_entity_poly.pdbx_strand_id
1 'polypeptide(L)'
;MDLAKGKDIVFIGACRIGKSALFYVPLMAARLRFGQGLAILVVPTKALSKDQAKAANKRGLCTITINSDTLRDASCQMPQRKPFDEVAEGLWELIIVSPEMLKHPELNKKMQTKVFRDHIRFFGVDKFHLVQDHGEDFRSAYQEISVWRSCLPPDVCWIITTAMPPTGASPYTMLNSLRFKEPEYIFRKLPVDRPHINSSTMYDIAWAIPMSAKKPKDIPKCIIFCHTIEFGYPSWSERKRRLPGHLNSCLSQY
;
A
#
# COMPACT_ATOMS: atom_id res chain seq x y z
N MET A 1 -9.45 19.60 -6.93
CA MET A 1 -9.40 20.25 -8.26
C MET A 1 -8.11 19.93 -9.02
N ASP A 2 -6.99 19.65 -8.37
CA ASP A 2 -5.69 19.62 -9.09
C ASP A 2 -5.37 18.31 -9.82
N LEU A 3 -5.86 17.18 -9.33
CA LEU A 3 -5.79 15.89 -10.04
C LEU A 3 -6.52 15.94 -11.39
N ALA A 4 -7.58 16.74 -11.48
CA ALA A 4 -8.31 16.99 -12.74
C ALA A 4 -7.54 17.90 -13.71
N LYS A 5 -6.47 18.56 -13.25
CA LYS A 5 -5.57 19.38 -14.07
C LYS A 5 -4.33 18.60 -14.55
N GLY A 6 -4.29 17.28 -14.31
CA GLY A 6 -3.17 16.41 -14.71
C GLY A 6 -1.88 16.62 -13.91
N LYS A 7 -1.93 17.32 -12.76
CA LYS A 7 -0.74 17.53 -11.93
C LYS A 7 -0.44 16.31 -11.08
N ASP A 8 0.83 15.93 -11.07
CA ASP A 8 1.37 14.96 -10.14
C ASP A 8 1.16 15.34 -8.68
N ILE A 9 0.99 14.32 -7.84
CA ILE A 9 0.74 14.50 -6.41
C ILE A 9 1.69 13.66 -5.58
N VAL A 10 2.25 14.29 -4.56
CA VAL A 10 2.99 13.63 -3.49
C VAL A 10 2.27 13.91 -2.18
N PHE A 11 1.84 12.85 -1.51
CA PHE A 11 1.09 12.93 -0.28
C PHE A 11 1.76 12.16 0.86
N ILE A 12 2.13 12.89 1.91
CA ILE A 12 2.66 12.32 3.16
C ILE A 12 1.62 12.56 4.25
N GLY A 13 1.19 11.49 4.92
CA GLY A 13 0.30 11.63 6.06
C GLY A 13 0.05 10.31 6.76
N ALA A 14 -0.26 10.33 8.05
CA ALA A 14 -0.33 9.13 8.88
C ALA A 14 -1.22 7.99 8.32
N CYS A 15 -0.96 6.76 8.76
CA CYS A 15 -1.80 5.61 8.44
C CYS A 15 -3.29 5.88 8.77
N ARG A 16 -4.19 5.30 7.97
CA ARG A 16 -5.65 5.38 8.12
C ARG A 16 -6.29 6.77 7.94
N ILE A 17 -5.58 7.78 7.41
CA ILE A 17 -6.17 9.07 7.04
C ILE A 17 -6.94 9.05 5.69
N GLY A 18 -7.07 7.88 5.06
CA GLY A 18 -7.83 7.72 3.81
C GLY A 18 -7.03 7.96 2.52
N LYS A 19 -5.70 7.79 2.54
CA LYS A 19 -4.82 7.97 1.36
C LYS A 19 -5.30 7.25 0.10
N SER A 20 -5.89 6.06 0.22
CA SER A 20 -6.40 5.31 -0.93
C SER A 20 -7.45 6.08 -1.76
N ALA A 21 -8.18 7.04 -1.15
CA ALA A 21 -9.12 7.87 -1.88
C ALA A 21 -8.46 8.70 -2.99
N LEU A 22 -7.17 9.03 -2.84
CA LEU A 22 -6.39 9.72 -3.86
C LEU A 22 -6.25 8.89 -5.15
N PHE A 23 -6.32 7.56 -5.08
CA PHE A 23 -6.27 6.71 -6.27
C PHE A 23 -7.66 6.48 -6.86
N TYR A 24 -8.68 6.29 -6.01
CA TYR A 24 -10.01 5.87 -6.46
C TYR A 24 -10.85 7.00 -7.02
N VAL A 25 -10.90 8.15 -6.33
CA VAL A 25 -11.76 9.27 -6.72
C VAL A 25 -11.40 9.79 -8.12
N PRO A 26 -10.11 9.96 -8.49
CA PRO A 26 -9.75 10.36 -9.84
C PRO A 26 -10.15 9.37 -10.91
N LEU A 27 -10.03 8.07 -10.62
CA LEU A 27 -10.42 7.02 -11.55
C LEU A 27 -11.93 7.02 -11.81
N MET A 28 -12.73 7.17 -10.75
CA MET A 28 -14.18 7.34 -10.87
C MET A 28 -14.53 8.59 -11.68
N ALA A 29 -13.82 9.70 -11.46
CA ALA A 29 -14.01 10.93 -12.23
C ALA A 29 -13.61 10.77 -13.70
N ALA A 30 -12.52 10.04 -13.98
CA ALA A 30 -12.07 9.74 -15.34
C ALA A 30 -13.09 8.86 -16.08
N ARG A 31 -13.63 7.81 -15.44
CA ARG A 31 -14.72 7.00 -15.99
C ARG A 31 -15.92 7.86 -16.37
N LEU A 32 -16.35 8.76 -15.48
CA LEU A 32 -17.50 9.64 -15.76
C LEU A 32 -17.24 10.65 -16.89
N ARG A 33 -15.99 11.10 -17.08
CA ARG A 33 -15.65 12.11 -18.11
C ARG A 33 -15.30 11.53 -19.47
N PHE A 34 -14.63 10.39 -19.49
CA PHE A 34 -14.04 9.81 -20.70
C PHE A 34 -14.63 8.45 -21.07
N GLY A 35 -15.58 7.92 -20.28
CA GLY A 35 -16.16 6.58 -20.44
C GLY A 35 -15.22 5.44 -20.02
N GLN A 36 -13.91 5.70 -19.99
CA GLN A 36 -12.87 4.74 -19.65
C GLN A 36 -11.67 5.39 -18.96
N GLY A 37 -10.89 4.60 -18.23
CA GLY A 37 -9.63 5.03 -17.65
C GLY A 37 -8.99 3.89 -16.86
N LEU A 38 -7.67 3.80 -16.95
CA LEU A 38 -6.88 2.80 -16.23
C LEU A 38 -5.94 3.49 -15.24
N ALA A 39 -5.90 2.96 -14.02
CA ALA A 39 -4.89 3.27 -13.01
C ALA A 39 -4.02 2.04 -12.73
N ILE A 40 -2.70 2.25 -12.68
CA ILE A 40 -1.74 1.25 -12.18
C ILE A 40 -1.37 1.63 -10.75
N LEU A 41 -1.65 0.78 -9.77
CA LEU A 41 -1.31 1.00 -8.37
C LEU A 41 -0.24 0.01 -7.90
N VAL A 42 0.91 0.54 -7.54
CA VAL A 42 2.04 -0.22 -7.00
C VAL A 42 1.93 -0.28 -5.48
N VAL A 43 1.93 -1.49 -4.93
CA VAL A 43 1.89 -1.74 -3.48
C VAL A 43 2.93 -2.79 -3.09
N PRO A 44 3.50 -2.75 -1.87
CA PRO A 44 4.57 -3.66 -1.49
C PRO A 44 4.08 -5.11 -1.26
N THR A 45 2.92 -5.34 -0.66
CA THR A 45 2.58 -6.69 -0.19
C THR A 45 1.33 -7.25 -0.87
N LYS A 46 1.26 -8.58 -0.99
CA LYS A 46 0.08 -9.30 -1.48
C LYS A 46 -1.16 -9.08 -0.59
N ALA A 47 -0.94 -8.98 0.72
CA ALA A 47 -2.00 -8.67 1.68
C ALA A 47 -2.59 -7.29 1.41
N LEU A 48 -1.72 -6.28 1.25
CA LEU A 48 -2.17 -4.92 0.95
C LEU A 48 -2.82 -4.84 -0.44
N SER A 49 -2.33 -5.55 -1.45
CA SER A 49 -3.00 -5.58 -2.76
C SER A 49 -4.41 -6.15 -2.66
N LYS A 50 -4.60 -7.22 -1.88
CA LYS A 50 -5.92 -7.83 -1.64
C LYS A 50 -6.87 -6.86 -0.92
N ASP A 51 -6.38 -6.16 0.10
CA ASP A 51 -7.18 -5.18 0.85
C ASP A 51 -7.56 -3.98 -0.03
N GLN A 52 -6.62 -3.46 -0.82
CA GLN A 52 -6.88 -2.36 -1.76
C GLN A 52 -7.86 -2.80 -2.85
N ALA A 53 -7.73 -4.01 -3.41
CA ALA A 53 -8.66 -4.55 -4.40
C ALA A 53 -10.07 -4.69 -3.82
N LYS A 54 -10.20 -5.25 -2.62
CA LYS A 54 -11.50 -5.35 -1.92
C LYS A 54 -12.12 -3.98 -1.67
N ALA A 55 -11.31 -3.00 -1.25
CA ALA A 55 -11.76 -1.64 -0.97
C ALA A 55 -12.20 -0.89 -2.24
N ALA A 56 -11.50 -1.09 -3.37
CA ALA A 56 -11.82 -0.50 -4.66
C ALA A 56 -13.09 -1.13 -5.27
N ASN A 57 -13.17 -2.47 -5.28
CA ASN A 57 -14.35 -3.20 -5.76
C ASN A 57 -15.62 -2.83 -4.96
N LYS A 58 -15.52 -2.68 -3.63
CA LYS A 58 -16.65 -2.21 -2.79
C LYS A 58 -17.15 -0.81 -3.18
N ARG A 59 -16.31 0.00 -3.83
CA ARG A 59 -16.66 1.35 -4.33
C ARG A 59 -17.09 1.34 -5.81
N GLY A 60 -17.25 0.16 -6.40
CA GLY A 60 -17.72 -0.01 -7.79
C GLY A 60 -16.65 0.27 -8.85
N LEU A 61 -15.37 0.09 -8.51
CA LEU A 61 -14.27 0.09 -9.47
C LEU A 61 -13.93 -1.35 -9.88
N CYS A 62 -13.93 -1.66 -11.16
CA CYS A 62 -13.45 -2.95 -11.68
C CYS A 62 -11.95 -3.08 -11.44
N THR A 63 -11.57 -3.87 -10.43
CA THR A 63 -10.19 -3.98 -9.96
C THR A 63 -9.63 -5.39 -10.05
N ILE A 64 -8.42 -5.53 -10.59
CA ILE A 64 -7.65 -6.77 -10.60
C ILE A 64 -6.33 -6.60 -9.86
N THR A 65 -5.91 -7.63 -9.13
CA THR A 65 -4.54 -7.75 -8.63
C THR A 65 -3.77 -8.69 -9.54
N ILE A 66 -2.56 -8.32 -9.94
CA ILE A 66 -1.67 -9.19 -10.71
C ILE A 66 -0.39 -9.42 -9.89
N ASN A 67 -0.22 -10.66 -9.45
CA ASN A 67 0.96 -11.18 -8.77
C ASN A 67 1.21 -12.64 -9.18
N SER A 68 2.25 -13.25 -8.61
CA SER A 68 2.62 -14.65 -8.89
C SER A 68 1.45 -15.63 -8.72
N ASP A 69 0.63 -15.44 -7.69
CA ASP A 69 -0.42 -16.38 -7.32
C ASP A 69 -1.59 -16.24 -8.29
N THR A 70 -2.02 -15.02 -8.58
CA THR A 70 -3.11 -14.77 -9.54
C THR A 70 -2.75 -15.20 -10.96
N LEU A 71 -1.48 -15.06 -11.35
CA LEU A 71 -1.00 -15.55 -12.65
C LEU A 71 -0.95 -17.07 -12.71
N ARG A 72 -0.48 -17.72 -11.63
CA ARG A 72 -0.51 -19.18 -11.51
C ARG A 72 -1.95 -19.69 -11.57
N ASP A 73 -2.87 -19.09 -10.81
CA ASP A 73 -4.27 -19.49 -10.77
C ASP A 73 -4.93 -19.34 -12.16
N ALA A 74 -4.64 -18.26 -12.89
CA ALA A 74 -5.08 -18.10 -14.27
C ALA A 74 -4.52 -19.22 -15.17
N SER A 75 -3.23 -19.55 -15.07
CA SER A 75 -2.62 -20.59 -15.89
C SER A 75 -3.13 -22.01 -15.60
N CYS A 76 -3.41 -22.33 -14.33
CA CYS A 76 -3.73 -23.69 -13.89
C CYS A 76 -5.24 -23.96 -13.81
N GLN A 77 -6.04 -22.97 -13.41
CA GLN A 77 -7.45 -23.17 -13.07
C GLN A 77 -8.40 -22.48 -14.05
N MET A 78 -7.94 -21.40 -14.71
CA MET A 78 -8.78 -20.63 -15.62
C MET A 78 -7.99 -20.22 -16.88
N PRO A 79 -7.53 -21.18 -17.71
CA PRO A 79 -6.58 -20.92 -18.80
C PRO A 79 -7.07 -19.92 -19.86
N GLN A 80 -8.37 -19.65 -19.91
CA GLN A 80 -8.97 -18.61 -20.75
C GLN A 80 -8.69 -17.19 -20.25
N ARG A 81 -8.38 -17.03 -18.95
CA ARG A 81 -8.03 -15.75 -18.36
C ARG A 81 -6.62 -15.37 -18.71
N LYS A 82 -6.48 -14.21 -19.33
CA LYS A 82 -5.20 -13.61 -19.66
C LYS A 82 -5.13 -12.23 -19.02
N PRO A 83 -4.75 -12.13 -17.73
CA PRO A 83 -4.87 -10.88 -16.97
C PRO A 83 -4.24 -9.67 -17.65
N PHE A 84 -3.08 -9.82 -18.28
CA PHE A 84 -2.43 -8.71 -19.01
C PHE A 84 -3.15 -8.33 -20.30
N ASP A 85 -3.79 -9.27 -20.99
CA ASP A 85 -4.58 -8.99 -22.19
C ASP A 85 -5.88 -8.27 -21.81
N GLU A 86 -6.60 -8.79 -20.82
CA GLU A 86 -7.83 -8.19 -20.29
C GLU A 86 -7.61 -6.74 -19.83
N VAL A 87 -6.46 -6.48 -19.19
CA VAL A 87 -6.04 -5.14 -18.77
C VAL A 87 -5.75 -4.24 -19.97
N ALA A 88 -5.09 -4.76 -21.00
CA ALA A 88 -4.80 -4.02 -22.21
C ALA A 88 -6.07 -3.69 -23.02
N GLU A 89 -7.05 -4.58 -22.99
CA GLU A 89 -8.37 -4.46 -23.63
C GLU A 89 -9.31 -3.50 -22.89
N GLY A 90 -8.92 -2.99 -21.71
CA GLY A 90 -9.71 -2.02 -20.96
C GLY A 90 -10.83 -2.63 -20.12
N LEU A 91 -10.77 -3.93 -19.82
CA LEU A 91 -11.75 -4.62 -18.96
C LEU A 91 -11.62 -4.25 -17.47
N TRP A 92 -10.54 -3.56 -17.11
CA TRP A 92 -10.18 -3.21 -15.75
C TRP A 92 -9.88 -1.72 -15.62
N GLU A 93 -10.42 -1.10 -14.57
CA GLU A 93 -10.17 0.31 -14.27
C GLU A 93 -8.95 0.49 -13.35
N LEU A 94 -8.70 -0.49 -12.47
CA LEU A 94 -7.58 -0.46 -11.54
C LEU A 94 -6.82 -1.78 -11.59
N ILE A 95 -5.52 -1.71 -11.87
CA ILE A 95 -4.61 -2.84 -11.68
C ILE A 95 -3.73 -2.60 -10.47
N ILE A 96 -3.60 -3.62 -9.63
CA ILE A 96 -2.76 -3.56 -8.44
C ILE A 96 -1.63 -4.56 -8.60
N VAL A 97 -0.39 -4.08 -8.52
CA VAL A 97 0.82 -4.85 -8.78
C VAL A 97 1.87 -4.61 -7.70
N SER A 98 2.78 -5.57 -7.55
CA SER A 98 4.02 -5.33 -6.79
C SER A 98 5.03 -4.56 -7.65
N PRO A 99 6.04 -3.91 -7.05
CA PRO A 99 7.09 -3.25 -7.84
C PRO A 99 7.87 -4.23 -8.72
N GLU A 100 8.00 -5.50 -8.36
CA GLU A 100 8.65 -6.52 -9.19
C GLU A 100 7.80 -6.88 -10.41
N MET A 101 6.47 -6.92 -10.25
CA MET A 101 5.56 -7.23 -11.34
C MET A 101 5.56 -6.17 -12.45
N LEU A 102 6.04 -4.96 -12.16
CA LEU A 102 6.30 -3.95 -13.19
C LEU A 102 7.36 -4.37 -14.22
N LYS A 103 8.21 -5.34 -13.90
CA LYS A 103 9.24 -5.86 -14.83
C LYS A 103 8.75 -7.07 -15.61
N HIS A 104 7.53 -7.52 -15.38
CA HIS A 104 7.03 -8.74 -16.00
C HIS A 104 7.02 -8.59 -17.53
N PRO A 105 7.56 -9.56 -18.30
CA PRO A 105 7.72 -9.44 -19.75
C PRO A 105 6.42 -9.10 -20.48
N GLU A 106 5.31 -9.74 -20.11
CA GLU A 106 4.00 -9.47 -20.72
C GLU A 106 3.51 -8.04 -20.44
N LEU A 107 3.70 -7.50 -19.24
CA LEU A 107 3.33 -6.12 -18.93
C LEU A 107 4.17 -5.14 -19.74
N ASN A 108 5.49 -5.39 -19.82
CA ASN A 108 6.41 -4.60 -20.63
C ASN A 108 6.03 -4.64 -22.12
N LYS A 109 5.61 -5.81 -22.63
CA LYS A 109 5.11 -5.96 -24.00
C LYS A 109 3.84 -5.13 -24.23
N LYS A 110 2.88 -5.15 -23.30
CA LYS A 110 1.69 -4.30 -23.38
C LYS A 110 2.04 -2.82 -23.37
N MET A 111 3.00 -2.40 -22.55
CA MET A 111 3.50 -1.03 -22.48
C MET A 111 4.11 -0.50 -23.78
N GLN A 112 4.57 -1.36 -24.69
CA GLN A 112 5.04 -0.93 -26.01
C GLN A 112 3.89 -0.52 -26.94
N THR A 113 2.67 -0.98 -26.67
CA THR A 113 1.51 -0.68 -27.52
C THR A 113 0.95 0.71 -27.21
N LYS A 114 0.57 1.45 -28.26
CA LYS A 114 -0.07 2.77 -28.09
C LYS A 114 -1.42 2.65 -27.39
N VAL A 115 -2.23 1.66 -27.77
CA VAL A 115 -3.57 1.41 -27.20
C VAL A 115 -3.50 1.28 -25.68
N PHE A 116 -2.60 0.44 -25.17
CA PHE A 116 -2.48 0.27 -23.72
C PHE A 116 -2.03 1.56 -23.02
N ARG A 117 -1.03 2.26 -23.57
CA ARG A 117 -0.55 3.53 -23.01
C ARG A 117 -1.64 4.59 -22.99
N ASP A 118 -2.44 4.69 -24.05
CA ASP A 118 -3.56 5.62 -24.18
C ASP A 118 -4.72 5.32 -23.22
N HIS A 119 -4.78 4.13 -22.60
CA HIS A 119 -5.77 3.81 -21.56
C HIS A 119 -5.33 4.29 -20.17
N ILE A 120 -4.03 4.37 -19.92
CA ILE A 120 -3.48 4.74 -18.62
C ILE A 120 -3.71 6.23 -18.38
N ARG A 121 -4.28 6.55 -17.21
CA ARG A 121 -4.54 7.92 -16.76
C ARG A 121 -3.81 8.24 -15.47
N PHE A 122 -3.61 7.23 -14.63
CA PHE A 122 -2.99 7.40 -13.32
C PHE A 122 -1.94 6.32 -13.04
N PHE A 123 -0.83 6.73 -12.44
CA PHE A 123 0.18 5.81 -11.92
C PHE A 123 0.40 6.08 -10.43
N GLY A 124 -0.09 5.17 -9.59
CA GLY A 124 -0.05 5.26 -8.15
C GLY A 124 1.09 4.45 -7.53
N VAL A 125 1.77 5.02 -6.55
CA VAL A 125 2.77 4.33 -5.73
C VAL A 125 2.43 4.53 -4.26
N ASP A 126 2.03 3.46 -3.57
CA ASP A 126 1.84 3.47 -2.11
C ASP A 126 3.16 3.09 -1.41
N LYS A 127 3.29 3.47 -0.14
CA LYS A 127 4.45 3.13 0.70
C LYS A 127 5.76 3.59 0.10
N PHE A 128 5.80 4.76 -0.54
CA PHE A 128 6.96 5.20 -1.30
C PHE A 128 8.28 5.32 -0.51
N HIS A 129 8.26 5.50 0.81
CA HIS A 129 9.46 5.44 1.67
C HIS A 129 10.35 4.18 1.47
N LEU A 130 9.83 3.07 0.94
CA LEU A 130 10.58 1.83 0.68
C LEU A 130 11.64 1.96 -0.44
N VAL A 131 11.65 3.09 -1.17
CA VAL A 131 12.69 3.40 -2.17
C VAL A 131 14.05 3.71 -1.55
N GLN A 132 14.07 4.10 -0.27
CA GLN A 132 15.31 4.41 0.44
C GLN A 132 15.82 3.20 1.19
N ASP A 133 17.12 2.99 1.10
CA ASP A 133 17.83 1.91 1.77
C ASP A 133 18.09 2.30 3.23
N HIS A 134 17.24 1.82 4.14
CA HIS A 134 17.35 2.02 5.59
C HIS A 134 17.18 0.70 6.37
N GLY A 135 17.60 -0.43 5.79
CA GLY A 135 17.52 -1.75 6.45
C GLY A 135 16.30 -2.58 6.03
N GLU A 136 15.62 -3.24 6.97
CA GLU A 136 14.65 -4.32 6.70
C GLU A 136 13.44 -3.91 5.84
N ASP A 137 13.08 -2.63 5.82
CA ASP A 137 12.00 -2.09 5.00
C ASP A 137 12.44 -1.68 3.57
N PHE A 138 13.73 -1.79 3.24
CA PHE A 138 14.21 -1.46 1.89
C PHE A 138 13.69 -2.45 0.84
N ARG A 139 13.30 -1.91 -0.32
CA ARG A 139 12.93 -2.74 -1.45
C ARG A 139 13.46 -2.15 -2.75
N SER A 140 14.57 -2.71 -3.22
CA SER A 140 15.28 -2.29 -4.45
C SER A 140 14.37 -2.09 -5.66
N ALA A 141 13.35 -2.94 -5.83
CA ALA A 141 12.38 -2.82 -6.92
C ALA A 141 11.64 -1.47 -6.97
N TYR A 142 11.53 -0.73 -5.85
CA TYR A 142 10.95 0.62 -5.85
C TYR A 142 11.84 1.67 -6.54
N GLN A 143 13.16 1.48 -6.57
CA GLN A 143 14.09 2.42 -7.23
C GLN A 143 13.91 2.41 -8.75
N GLU A 144 13.53 1.25 -9.29
CA GLU A 144 13.33 1.03 -10.73
C GLU A 144 11.98 1.56 -11.23
N ILE A 145 11.07 1.95 -10.33
CA ILE A 145 9.79 2.58 -10.70
C ILE A 145 10.02 3.87 -11.51
N SER A 146 11.14 4.58 -11.28
CA SER A 146 11.50 5.79 -12.02
C SER A 146 11.52 5.60 -13.55
N VAL A 147 11.84 4.39 -14.02
CA VAL A 147 11.87 4.04 -15.45
C VAL A 147 10.49 4.19 -16.09
N TRP A 148 9.43 3.85 -15.35
CA TRP A 148 8.05 3.94 -15.84
C TRP A 148 7.65 5.38 -16.21
N ARG A 149 8.26 6.38 -15.57
CA ARG A 149 7.99 7.79 -15.87
C ARG A 149 8.43 8.19 -17.27
N SER A 150 9.42 7.50 -17.83
CA SER A 150 9.83 7.67 -19.23
C SER A 150 9.05 6.82 -20.22
N CYS A 151 8.41 5.73 -19.76
CA CYS A 151 7.63 4.84 -20.63
C CYS A 151 6.17 5.28 -20.79
N LEU A 152 5.63 5.94 -19.77
CA LEU A 152 4.25 6.41 -19.75
C LEU A 152 4.07 7.70 -20.56
N PRO A 153 2.87 7.92 -21.14
CA PRO A 153 2.52 9.20 -21.74
C PRO A 153 2.70 10.38 -20.75
N PRO A 154 3.11 11.57 -21.23
CA PRO A 154 3.36 12.73 -20.36
C PRO A 154 2.14 13.23 -19.57
N ASP A 155 0.93 12.92 -20.03
CA ASP A 155 -0.34 13.31 -19.40
C ASP A 155 -0.82 12.32 -18.32
N VAL A 156 -0.11 11.20 -18.12
CA VAL A 156 -0.38 10.28 -17.00
C VAL A 156 0.00 10.95 -15.69
N CYS A 157 -0.98 11.14 -14.81
CA CYS A 157 -0.76 11.74 -13.51
C CYS A 157 -0.19 10.71 -12.52
N TRP A 158 0.91 11.06 -11.87
CA TRP A 158 1.53 10.25 -10.83
C TRP A 158 0.99 10.62 -9.45
N ILE A 159 0.66 9.61 -8.66
CA ILE A 159 0.14 9.77 -7.30
C ILE A 159 1.03 8.98 -6.34
N ILE A 160 1.86 9.68 -5.59
CA ILE A 160 2.80 9.10 -4.65
C ILE A 160 2.27 9.28 -3.24
N THR A 161 2.19 8.19 -2.48
CA THR A 161 1.72 8.26 -1.09
C THR A 161 2.64 7.53 -0.13
N THR A 162 2.83 8.10 1.06
CA THR A 162 3.51 7.42 2.16
C THR A 162 2.94 7.85 3.51
N ALA A 163 3.02 6.94 4.48
CA ALA A 163 2.65 7.22 5.86
C ALA A 163 3.80 7.80 6.69
N MET A 164 5.02 7.45 6.31
CA MET A 164 6.24 7.79 7.01
C MET A 164 7.09 8.65 6.06
N PRO A 165 7.55 9.83 6.50
CA PRO A 165 8.60 10.52 5.77
C PRO A 165 9.88 9.66 5.81
N PRO A 166 10.73 9.72 4.78
CA PRO A 166 12.02 9.05 4.80
C PRO A 166 12.83 9.41 6.04
N THR A 167 13.48 8.42 6.66
CA THR A 167 14.38 8.61 7.81
C THR A 167 15.70 9.18 7.31
N GLY A 168 16.24 10.22 7.94
CA GLY A 168 17.58 10.75 7.63
C GLY A 168 17.75 11.49 6.29
N ALA A 169 16.78 11.43 5.37
CA ALA A 169 16.82 12.13 4.10
C ALA A 169 15.57 12.98 3.89
N SER A 170 15.73 14.09 3.17
CA SER A 170 14.61 14.95 2.81
C SER A 170 13.63 14.21 1.88
N PRO A 171 12.30 14.39 2.03
CA PRO A 171 11.32 13.92 1.05
C PRO A 171 11.66 14.34 -0.40
N TYR A 172 12.30 15.49 -0.57
CA TYR A 172 12.72 16.00 -1.88
C TYR A 172 13.79 15.13 -2.55
N THR A 173 14.77 14.63 -1.78
CA THR A 173 15.81 13.71 -2.29
C THR A 173 15.19 12.42 -2.82
N MET A 174 14.17 11.92 -2.12
CA MET A 174 13.41 10.74 -2.51
C MET A 174 12.62 10.99 -3.81
N LEU A 175 12.01 12.16 -3.95
CA LEU A 175 11.24 12.52 -5.14
C LEU A 175 12.12 12.73 -6.37
N ASN A 176 13.33 13.27 -6.18
CA ASN A 176 14.31 13.43 -7.25
C ASN A 176 14.72 12.08 -7.86
N SER A 177 14.80 11.00 -7.07
CA SER A 177 15.12 9.66 -7.61
C SER A 177 14.03 9.11 -8.53
N LEU A 178 12.78 9.55 -8.35
CA LEU A 178 11.67 9.28 -9.28
C LEU A 178 11.52 10.35 -10.37
N ARG A 179 12.48 11.28 -10.50
CA ARG A 179 12.47 12.36 -11.49
C ARG A 179 11.30 13.34 -11.34
N PHE A 180 10.78 13.50 -10.13
CA PHE A 180 9.88 14.61 -9.80
C PHE A 180 10.72 15.88 -9.63
N LYS A 181 10.34 16.96 -10.33
CA LYS A 181 11.01 18.26 -10.23
C LYS A 181 10.02 19.31 -9.75
N GLU A 182 10.45 20.18 -8.84
CA GLU A 182 9.62 21.34 -8.48
C GLU A 182 9.62 22.38 -9.62
N PRO A 183 8.49 23.06 -9.89
CA PRO A 183 7.19 23.01 -9.21
C PRO A 183 6.15 22.10 -9.91
N GLU A 184 6.58 21.06 -10.63
CA GLU A 184 5.73 20.26 -11.54
C GLU A 184 4.71 19.38 -10.81
N TYR A 185 4.86 19.19 -9.50
CA TYR A 185 3.99 18.36 -8.67
C TYR A 185 3.46 19.12 -7.45
N ILE A 186 2.39 18.58 -6.88
CA ILE A 186 1.77 19.09 -5.67
C ILE A 186 2.28 18.29 -4.49
N PHE A 187 3.01 18.95 -3.60
CA PHE A 187 3.42 18.37 -2.32
C PHE A 187 2.37 18.68 -1.24
N ARG A 188 1.90 17.65 -0.55
CA ARG A 188 1.03 17.77 0.62
C ARG A 188 1.55 16.88 1.73
N LYS A 189 1.91 17.49 2.86
CA LYS A 189 2.28 16.81 4.09
C LYS A 189 1.27 17.18 5.17
N LEU A 190 0.56 16.18 5.68
CA LEU A 190 -0.33 16.36 6.83
C LEU A 190 0.39 16.04 8.14
N PRO A 191 -0.04 16.66 9.26
CA PRO A 191 0.42 16.27 10.58
C PRO A 191 0.23 14.78 10.82
N VAL A 192 1.26 14.15 11.40
CA VAL A 192 1.18 12.76 11.87
C VAL A 192 0.64 12.66 13.29
N ASP A 193 0.39 13.81 13.92
CA ASP A 193 -0.07 13.89 15.30
C ASP A 193 -1.41 13.17 15.50
N ARG A 194 -1.53 12.59 16.68
CA ARG A 194 -2.66 11.79 17.14
C ARG A 194 -2.92 12.23 18.58
N PRO A 195 -3.70 13.29 18.80
CA PRO A 195 -3.90 13.87 20.14
C PRO A 195 -4.56 12.89 21.14
N HIS A 196 -5.11 11.78 20.65
CA HIS A 196 -5.68 10.71 21.45
C HIS A 196 -4.67 9.60 21.82
N ILE A 197 -3.41 9.71 21.39
CA ILE A 197 -2.33 8.79 21.77
C ILE A 197 -1.57 9.43 22.92
N ASN A 198 -1.65 8.81 24.09
CA ASN A 198 -0.85 9.17 25.24
C ASN A 198 0.42 8.31 25.25
N SER A 199 1.58 8.95 25.39
CA SER A 199 2.86 8.27 25.58
C SER A 199 3.20 8.20 27.08
N SER A 200 3.43 6.99 27.59
CA SER A 200 3.90 6.76 28.95
C SER A 200 4.92 5.64 28.97
N THR A 201 5.97 5.79 29.78
CA THR A 201 6.94 4.72 30.02
C THR A 201 6.39 3.77 31.07
N MET A 202 6.36 2.47 30.75
CA MET A 202 5.91 1.43 31.66
C MET A 202 7.02 0.38 31.81
N TYR A 203 7.26 -0.05 33.06
CA TYR A 203 8.36 -0.98 33.38
C TYR A 203 8.01 -2.45 33.14
N ASP A 204 6.72 -2.76 33.00
CA ASP A 204 6.25 -4.11 32.71
C ASP A 204 4.98 -4.11 31.83
N ILE A 205 4.50 -5.30 31.52
CA ILE A 205 3.27 -5.53 30.74
C ILE A 205 2.08 -5.92 31.62
N ALA A 206 2.10 -5.67 32.94
CA ALA A 206 1.01 -6.05 33.85
C ALA A 206 -0.28 -5.31 33.58
N TRP A 207 -0.17 -4.08 33.10
CA TRP A 207 -1.30 -3.30 32.64
C TRP A 207 -2.00 -3.92 31.42
N ALA A 208 -1.23 -4.59 30.55
CA ALA A 208 -1.73 -5.18 29.31
C ALA A 208 -2.39 -6.54 29.55
N ILE A 209 -1.89 -7.29 30.53
CA ILE A 209 -2.45 -8.60 30.94
C ILE A 209 -2.63 -8.59 32.46
N PRO A 210 -3.76 -8.04 32.96
CA PRO A 210 -4.00 -7.92 34.40
C PRO A 210 -4.23 -9.29 35.03
N MET A 211 -3.50 -9.61 36.10
CA MET A 211 -3.68 -10.85 36.87
C MET A 211 -5.07 -10.96 37.53
N SER A 212 -5.76 -9.83 37.70
CA SER A 212 -7.12 -9.74 38.23
C SER A 212 -8.21 -9.97 37.18
N ALA A 213 -7.86 -10.18 35.90
CA ALA A 213 -8.83 -10.36 34.83
C ALA A 213 -9.66 -11.64 35.05
N LYS A 214 -10.99 -11.50 35.06
CA LYS A 214 -11.95 -12.61 35.23
C LYS A 214 -12.74 -12.87 33.95
N LYS A 215 -12.91 -11.85 33.12
CA LYS A 215 -13.69 -11.86 31.87
C LYS A 215 -12.85 -11.30 30.72
N PRO A 216 -13.11 -11.67 29.46
CA PRO A 216 -12.37 -11.16 28.30
C PRO A 216 -12.31 -9.62 28.22
N LYS A 217 -13.39 -8.95 28.64
CA LYS A 217 -13.48 -7.48 28.67
C LYS A 217 -12.53 -6.80 29.66
N ASP A 218 -11.98 -7.55 30.63
CA ASP A 218 -11.05 -7.04 31.63
C ASP A 218 -9.62 -6.94 31.05
N ILE A 219 -9.36 -7.59 29.90
CA ILE A 219 -8.09 -7.53 29.19
C ILE A 219 -8.19 -6.42 28.13
N PRO A 220 -7.35 -5.37 28.20
CA PRO A 220 -7.36 -4.32 27.20
C PRO A 220 -6.93 -4.87 25.84
N LYS A 221 -7.53 -4.34 24.76
CA LYS A 221 -7.06 -4.61 23.41
C LYS A 221 -5.75 -3.86 23.18
N CYS A 222 -4.64 -4.57 23.26
CA CYS A 222 -3.31 -4.00 23.08
C CYS A 222 -2.46 -4.86 22.13
N ILE A 223 -1.49 -4.23 21.49
CA ILE A 223 -0.41 -4.91 20.76
C ILE A 223 0.87 -4.62 21.54
N ILE A 224 1.61 -5.66 21.87
CA ILE A 224 2.91 -5.56 22.55
C ILE A 224 3.98 -5.91 21.52
N PHE A 225 4.87 -4.95 21.26
CA PHE A 225 6.05 -5.18 20.44
C PHE A 225 7.22 -5.54 21.35
N CYS A 226 7.98 -6.56 20.97
CA CYS A 226 9.21 -6.96 21.66
C CYS A 226 10.37 -6.90 20.68
N HIS A 227 11.54 -6.48 21.15
CA HIS A 227 12.73 -6.39 20.31
C HIS A 227 13.17 -7.75 19.76
N THR A 228 13.04 -8.81 20.55
CA THR A 228 13.40 -10.17 20.15
C THR A 228 12.35 -11.17 20.61
N ILE A 229 12.29 -12.30 19.90
CA ILE A 229 11.44 -13.44 20.26
C ILE A 229 11.84 -13.96 21.65
N GLU A 230 13.14 -14.04 21.93
CA GLU A 230 13.70 -14.51 23.20
C GLU A 230 13.27 -13.66 24.40
N PHE A 231 13.09 -12.35 24.21
CA PHE A 231 12.63 -11.45 25.28
C PHE A 231 11.11 -11.51 25.45
N GLY A 232 10.37 -11.52 24.35
CA GLY A 232 8.91 -11.48 24.36
C GLY A 232 8.26 -12.78 24.81
N TYR A 233 8.79 -13.93 24.36
CA TYR A 233 8.15 -15.22 24.55
C TYR A 233 8.06 -15.69 26.02
N PRO A 234 9.12 -15.57 26.85
CA PRO A 234 9.02 -15.93 28.27
C PRO A 234 8.00 -15.06 29.02
N SER A 235 8.02 -13.75 28.78
CA SER A 235 7.11 -12.78 29.39
C SER A 235 5.64 -13.06 29.02
N TRP A 236 5.38 -13.41 27.76
CA TRP A 236 4.06 -13.81 27.29
C TRP A 236 3.61 -15.16 27.87
N SER A 237 4.49 -16.17 27.81
CA SER A 237 4.20 -17.54 28.26
C SER A 237 3.87 -17.60 29.74
N GLU A 238 4.64 -16.90 30.57
CA GLU A 238 4.43 -16.86 32.02
C GLU A 238 3.08 -16.21 32.37
N ARG A 239 2.73 -15.10 31.72
CA ARG A 239 1.45 -14.42 31.98
C ARG A 239 0.26 -15.21 31.46
N LYS A 240 0.38 -15.86 30.30
CA LYS A 240 -0.65 -16.76 29.79
C LYS A 240 -0.91 -17.93 30.74
N ARG A 241 0.14 -18.53 31.30
CA ARG A 241 0.01 -19.64 32.28
C ARG A 241 -0.77 -19.22 33.52
N ARG A 242 -0.62 -17.96 33.95
CA ARG A 242 -1.25 -17.43 35.17
C ARG A 242 -2.67 -16.88 34.97
N LEU A 243 -3.13 -16.75 33.73
CA LEU A 243 -4.53 -16.37 33.46
C LEU A 243 -5.47 -17.55 33.67
N PRO A 244 -6.73 -17.29 34.08
CA PRO A 244 -7.79 -18.30 34.03
C PRO A 244 -7.87 -18.95 32.64
N GLY A 245 -7.97 -20.28 32.59
CA GLY A 245 -7.87 -21.04 31.33
C GLY A 245 -8.85 -20.61 30.24
N HIS A 246 -10.05 -20.14 30.60
CA HIS A 246 -11.05 -19.64 29.65
C HIS A 246 -10.68 -18.31 28.99
N LEU A 247 -9.68 -17.59 29.52
CA LEU A 247 -9.16 -16.34 28.96
C LEU A 247 -7.95 -16.54 28.04
N ASN A 248 -7.40 -17.75 27.95
CA ASN A 248 -6.21 -18.03 27.12
C ASN A 248 -6.43 -17.76 25.62
N SER A 249 -7.67 -17.88 25.15
CA SER A 249 -8.06 -17.55 23.77
C SER A 249 -8.04 -16.04 23.47
N CYS A 250 -7.99 -15.18 24.50
CA CYS A 250 -7.90 -13.74 24.35
C CYS A 250 -6.48 -13.27 24.00
N LEU A 251 -5.48 -14.14 24.13
CA LEU A 251 -4.08 -13.86 23.83
C LEU A 251 -3.64 -14.61 22.58
N SER A 252 -3.08 -13.89 21.61
CA SER A 252 -2.49 -14.45 20.39
C SER A 252 -1.06 -13.94 20.22
N GLN A 253 -0.20 -14.79 19.64
CA GLN A 253 1.15 -14.45 19.24
C GLN A 253 1.24 -14.58 17.72
N TYR A 254 1.89 -13.62 17.07
CA TYR A 254 2.11 -13.56 15.62
C TYR A 254 3.60 -13.44 15.34
#